data_AF-A0A1D1ZUG2-F1
#
_entry.id   AF-A0A1D1ZUG2-F1
#
_cell.length_a   1.000
_cell.length_b   1.000
_cell.length_c   1.000
_cell.angle_alpha   90.00
_cell.angle_beta   90.00
_cell.angle_gamma   90.00
#
_symmetry.space_group_name_H-M   'P 1'
#
loop_
_entity.id
_entity.type
_entity.pdbx_description
1 polymer ?
#
loop_
_entity_poly.entity_id
_entity_poly.type
_entity_poly.pdbx_seq_one_letter_code
_entity_poly.pdbx_strand_id
1 'polypeptide(L)'
;MHIQMSSHPRPCTSTHIPHAPRSLLEVAFTLQDGTPASVRASLPPTFPQDPPSLSATPALQHPWINPDGKLEPPSLASWGRGGARLAAVVQQVVAELAAKARASPSAHTTYAVPATPNPISPTLPDLPRSFPLLDSLSNEQLLEALTQPSKFEELERRVAAELHLEQPVEAAWQQARELAEGNIARGDEMADCANQIAIIQSSEYQPAETAFRDLHARQKAVLDKLAPRVLLERLAASAKEAEAASDALVAGVSGGHMSVEAWAEQYMRARTAYHMRDLKHHAAQQSIPQT
;
A
#
# COMPACT_ATOMS: atom_id res chain seq x y z
N MET A 1 -34.42 -33.80 16.51
CA MET A 1 -33.83 -32.96 15.45
C MET A 1 -32.61 -32.27 16.04
N HIS A 2 -31.42 -32.84 15.82
CA HIS A 2 -30.14 -32.27 16.23
C HIS A 2 -29.57 -31.52 15.03
N ILE A 3 -29.27 -30.22 15.19
CA ILE A 3 -28.51 -29.45 14.20
C ILE A 3 -27.16 -29.15 14.83
N GLN A 4 -26.14 -29.74 14.22
CA GLN A 4 -24.75 -29.73 14.61
C GLN A 4 -24.08 -28.46 14.11
N MET A 5 -23.33 -27.79 15.00
CA MET A 5 -22.40 -26.73 14.63
C MET A 5 -21.23 -27.32 13.84
N SER A 6 -20.87 -26.70 12.71
CA SER A 6 -19.61 -26.95 12.02
C SER A 6 -18.91 -25.61 11.78
N SER A 7 -17.93 -25.35 12.64
CA SER A 7 -16.83 -24.41 12.40
C SER A 7 -15.92 -24.98 11.31
N HIS A 8 -15.66 -24.21 10.25
CA HIS A 8 -14.52 -24.45 9.36
C HIS A 8 -13.71 -23.15 9.21
N PRO A 9 -12.39 -23.20 9.43
CA PRO A 9 -11.51 -22.04 9.29
C PRO A 9 -11.24 -21.79 7.80
N ARG A 10 -11.37 -20.53 7.36
CA ARG A 10 -10.99 -20.14 6.00
C ARG A 10 -9.46 -20.04 5.90
N PRO A 11 -8.82 -20.69 4.93
CA PRO A 11 -7.40 -20.49 4.68
C PRO A 11 -7.17 -19.09 4.08
N CYS A 12 -6.34 -18.29 4.74
CA CYS A 12 -5.83 -17.03 4.20
C CYS A 12 -4.85 -17.35 3.05
N THR A 13 -5.36 -17.42 1.83
CA THR A 13 -4.54 -17.35 0.63
C THR A 13 -4.07 -15.91 0.45
N SER A 14 -2.75 -15.69 0.55
CA SER A 14 -2.10 -14.43 0.19
C SER A 14 -2.25 -14.22 -1.32
N THR A 15 -3.35 -13.59 -1.71
CA THR A 15 -3.57 -13.09 -3.07
C THR A 15 -2.69 -11.86 -3.23
N HIS A 16 -1.65 -11.95 -4.05
CA HIS A 16 -0.91 -10.79 -4.51
C HIS A 16 -1.83 -10.02 -5.47
N ILE A 17 -2.62 -9.10 -4.90
CA ILE A 17 -3.47 -8.16 -5.64
C ILE A 17 -2.52 -7.26 -6.45
N PRO A 18 -2.71 -7.12 -7.77
CA PRO A 18 -1.93 -6.16 -8.54
C PRO A 18 -2.25 -4.76 -8.00
N HIS A 19 -1.23 -4.08 -7.51
CA HIS A 19 -1.37 -2.74 -6.94
C HIS A 19 -1.80 -1.77 -8.05
N ALA A 20 -2.98 -1.17 -7.91
CA ALA A 20 -3.39 -0.02 -8.69
C ALA A 20 -2.30 1.07 -8.62
N PRO A 21 -2.13 1.92 -9.67
CA PRO A 21 -1.18 3.02 -9.62
C PRO A 21 -1.46 3.86 -8.36
N ARG A 22 -0.48 3.88 -7.43
CA ARG A 22 -0.55 4.50 -6.09
C ARG A 22 -1.47 3.79 -5.10
N SER A 23 -1.26 2.49 -4.87
CA SER A 23 -1.89 1.80 -3.73
C SER A 23 -1.59 2.57 -2.44
N LEU A 24 -2.66 3.07 -1.82
CA LEU A 24 -2.64 4.00 -0.70
C LEU A 24 -3.16 3.27 0.53
N LEU A 25 -2.32 3.17 1.55
CA LEU A 25 -2.64 2.55 2.83
C LEU A 25 -2.70 3.67 3.88
N GLU A 26 -3.76 3.70 4.67
CA GLU A 26 -3.93 4.70 5.72
C GLU A 26 -4.12 4.02 7.08
N VAL A 27 -3.36 4.47 8.08
CA VAL A 27 -3.37 3.92 9.44
C VAL A 27 -3.67 5.05 10.41
N ALA A 28 -4.84 5.01 11.04
CA ALA A 28 -5.24 5.99 12.04
C ALA A 28 -4.60 5.69 13.41
N PHE A 29 -4.30 6.75 14.15
CA PHE A 29 -3.78 6.73 15.52
C PHE A 29 -4.21 8.00 16.26
N THR A 30 -3.89 8.09 17.55
CA THR A 30 -4.16 9.26 18.39
C THR A 30 -2.86 9.79 18.98
N LEU A 31 -2.72 11.11 19.00
CA LEU A 31 -1.61 11.80 19.68
C LEU A 31 -1.83 11.81 21.20
N GLN A 32 -0.78 12.13 21.97
CA GLN A 32 -0.89 12.25 23.43
C GLN A 32 -1.96 13.26 23.90
N ASP A 33 -2.24 14.27 23.09
CA ASP A 33 -3.25 15.32 23.37
C ASP A 33 -4.67 14.90 22.96
N GLY A 34 -4.86 13.66 22.50
CA GLY A 34 -6.15 13.13 22.06
C GLY A 34 -6.52 13.49 20.62
N THR A 35 -5.68 14.25 19.90
CA THR A 35 -5.93 14.61 18.51
C THR A 35 -5.88 13.37 17.61
N PRO A 36 -6.91 13.11 16.78
CA PRO A 36 -6.86 12.04 15.80
C PRO A 36 -5.84 12.39 14.69
N ALA A 37 -5.01 11.41 14.33
CA ALA A 37 -4.03 11.52 13.26
C ALA A 37 -4.01 10.24 12.43
N SER A 38 -3.44 10.29 11.23
CA SER A 38 -3.25 9.14 10.36
C SER A 38 -1.90 9.20 9.65
N VAL A 39 -1.28 8.03 9.47
CA VAL A 39 -0.12 7.85 8.61
C VAL A 39 -0.60 7.26 7.30
N ARG A 40 -0.26 7.91 6.19
CA ARG A 40 -0.54 7.47 4.83
C ARG A 40 0.72 6.94 4.19
N ALA A 41 0.67 5.72 3.67
CA ALA A 41 1.72 5.10 2.88
C ALA A 41 1.28 4.98 1.42
N SER A 42 2.03 5.56 0.50
CA SER A 42 1.84 5.41 -0.95
C SER A 42 2.94 4.53 -1.52
N LEU A 43 2.52 3.44 -2.16
CA LEU A 43 3.42 2.45 -2.75
C LEU A 43 3.75 2.82 -4.20
N PRO A 44 5.03 2.93 -4.58
CA PRO A 44 5.42 3.13 -5.97
C PRO A 44 5.12 1.87 -6.81
N PRO A 45 4.97 2.00 -8.15
CA PRO A 45 4.77 0.85 -9.05
C PRO A 45 5.90 -0.18 -9.01
N THR A 46 7.11 0.26 -8.63
CA THR A 46 8.34 -0.53 -8.49
C THR A 46 8.53 -1.13 -7.10
N PHE A 47 7.56 -0.96 -6.19
CA PHE A 47 7.60 -1.57 -4.86
C PHE A 47 7.69 -3.11 -4.96
N PRO A 48 8.50 -3.80 -4.13
CA PRO A 48 9.28 -3.29 -2.99
C PRO A 48 10.71 -2.83 -3.32
N GLN A 49 11.11 -2.76 -4.60
CA GLN A 49 12.47 -2.32 -4.95
C GLN A 49 12.74 -0.88 -4.52
N ASP A 50 11.79 0.02 -4.82
CA ASP A 50 11.82 1.38 -4.31
C ASP A 50 11.05 1.51 -2.98
N PRO A 51 11.54 2.36 -2.04
CA PRO A 51 10.89 2.55 -0.76
C PRO A 51 9.48 3.18 -0.90
N PRO A 52 8.55 2.84 0.01
CA PRO A 52 7.25 3.49 0.09
C PRO A 52 7.42 4.97 0.49
N SER A 53 6.51 5.83 0.03
CA SER A 53 6.45 7.22 0.52
C SER A 53 5.45 7.33 1.65
N LEU A 54 5.84 7.99 2.75
CA LEU A 54 5.04 8.12 3.96
C LEU A 54 4.70 9.60 4.23
N SER A 55 3.48 9.89 4.67
CA SER A 55 3.06 11.21 5.15
C SER A 55 2.11 11.10 6.35
N ALA A 56 2.01 12.16 7.16
CA ALA A 56 1.10 12.22 8.31
C ALA A 56 0.02 13.29 8.12
N THR A 57 -1.18 13.03 8.62
CA THR A 57 -2.31 13.98 8.64
C THR A 57 -2.92 13.99 10.05
N PRO A 58 -3.21 15.14 10.69
CA PRO A 58 -2.93 16.50 10.25
C PRO A 58 -1.43 16.83 10.27
N ALA A 59 -1.03 18.05 9.94
CA ALA A 59 0.37 18.47 10.01
C ALA A 59 0.91 18.35 11.44
N LEU A 60 1.94 17.51 11.62
CA LEU A 60 2.58 17.26 12.91
C LEU A 60 3.98 17.86 12.95
N GLN A 61 4.42 18.27 14.13
CA GLN A 61 5.81 18.64 14.41
C GLN A 61 6.55 17.42 14.95
N HIS A 62 7.53 16.92 14.19
CA HIS A 62 8.39 15.81 14.60
C HIS A 62 9.72 15.81 13.81
N PRO A 63 10.86 15.38 14.37
CA PRO A 63 12.14 15.30 13.66
C PRO A 63 12.16 14.40 12.41
N TRP A 64 11.21 13.47 12.30
CA TRP A 64 11.08 12.61 11.12
C TRP A 64 10.20 13.22 10.03
N ILE A 65 9.67 14.43 10.22
CA ILE A 65 8.82 15.10 9.24
C ILE A 65 9.62 16.21 8.58
N ASN A 66 9.80 16.10 7.28
CA ASN A 66 10.45 17.13 6.49
C ASN A 66 9.53 18.33 6.25
N PRO A 67 10.08 19.50 5.85
CA PRO A 67 9.29 20.69 5.51
C PRO A 67 8.21 20.41 4.45
N ASP A 68 8.43 19.43 3.57
CA ASP A 68 7.48 18.98 2.55
C ASP A 68 6.36 18.05 3.09
N GLY A 69 6.26 17.83 4.40
CA GLY A 69 5.26 16.98 5.04
C GLY A 69 5.46 15.47 4.85
N LYS A 70 6.59 15.07 4.26
CA LYS A 70 6.99 13.66 4.10
C LYS A 70 7.70 13.14 5.33
N LEU A 71 7.45 11.87 5.65
CA LEU A 71 8.08 11.16 6.76
C LEU A 71 9.36 10.45 6.29
N GLU A 72 10.48 10.78 6.93
CA GLU A 72 11.79 10.15 6.72
C GLU A 72 12.30 9.47 8.00
N PRO A 73 11.67 8.36 8.43
CA PRO A 73 12.14 7.62 9.59
C PRO A 73 13.45 6.88 9.25
N PRO A 74 14.35 6.65 10.23
CA PRO A 74 15.60 5.94 10.01
C PRO A 74 15.43 4.54 9.38
N SER A 75 14.33 3.86 9.70
CA SER A 75 14.00 2.55 9.15
C SER A 75 13.70 2.58 7.65
N LEU A 76 13.17 3.70 7.13
CA LEU A 76 12.95 3.90 5.69
C LEU A 76 14.27 4.18 4.96
N ALA A 77 15.23 4.87 5.58
CA ALA A 77 16.56 5.10 5.00
C ALA A 77 17.37 3.80 4.78
N SER A 78 17.05 2.75 5.55
CA SER A 78 17.63 1.41 5.42
C SER A 78 16.83 0.44 4.54
N TRP A 79 15.84 0.92 3.78
CA TRP A 79 14.98 0.08 2.95
C TRP A 79 15.78 -0.84 2.01
N GLY A 80 15.35 -2.10 1.91
CA GLY A 80 16.01 -3.12 1.07
C GLY A 80 17.29 -3.75 1.64
N ARG A 81 18.01 -3.10 2.56
CA ARG A 81 19.30 -3.59 3.09
C ARG A 81 19.21 -4.61 4.23
N GLY A 82 18.04 -4.76 4.87
CA GLY A 82 17.89 -5.56 6.10
C GLY A 82 16.59 -6.36 6.23
N GLY A 83 15.87 -6.62 5.14
CA GLY A 83 14.59 -7.35 5.19
C GLY A 83 13.45 -6.58 5.87
N ALA A 84 13.56 -5.24 5.93
CA ALA A 84 12.54 -4.38 6.50
C ALA A 84 11.17 -4.59 5.82
N ARG A 85 10.14 -4.83 6.63
CA ARG A 85 8.76 -5.00 6.16
C ARG A 85 8.00 -3.69 6.33
N LEU A 86 7.19 -3.31 5.34
CA LEU A 86 6.36 -2.09 5.39
C LEU A 86 5.57 -1.98 6.70
N ALA A 87 4.96 -3.07 7.16
CA ALA A 87 4.19 -3.10 8.40
C ALA A 87 5.03 -2.72 9.64
N ALA A 88 6.28 -3.19 9.72
CA ALA A 88 7.17 -2.87 10.83
C ALA A 88 7.59 -1.38 10.81
N VAL A 89 7.86 -0.85 9.61
CA VAL A 89 8.18 0.58 9.44
C VAL A 89 6.99 1.45 9.84
N VAL A 90 5.79 1.14 9.36
CA VAL A 90 4.56 1.91 9.69
C VAL A 90 4.24 1.82 11.18
N GLN A 91 4.39 0.65 11.81
CA GLN A 91 4.19 0.50 13.26
C GLN A 91 5.17 1.35 14.07
N GLN A 92 6.46 1.35 13.70
CA GLN A 92 7.47 2.17 14.36
C GLN A 92 7.13 3.67 14.23
N VAL A 93 6.73 4.10 13.03
CA VAL A 93 6.35 5.49 12.77
C VAL A 93 5.13 5.89 13.59
N VAL A 94 4.08 5.07 13.59
CA VAL A 94 2.86 5.34 14.37
C VAL A 94 3.18 5.41 15.87
N ALA A 95 3.98 4.49 16.40
CA ALA A 95 4.36 4.49 17.81
C ALA A 95 5.16 5.74 18.20
N GLU A 96 6.13 6.15 17.38
CA GLU A 96 6.93 7.35 17.66
C GLU A 96 6.08 8.63 17.54
N LEU A 97 5.24 8.74 16.50
CA LEU A 97 4.40 9.92 16.31
C LEU A 97 3.34 10.05 17.40
N ALA A 98 2.69 8.95 17.79
CA ALA A 98 1.75 8.93 18.91
C ALA A 98 2.41 9.39 20.23
N ALA A 99 3.70 9.05 20.41
CA ALA A 99 4.44 9.35 21.62
C ALA A 99 5.09 10.75 21.63
N LYS A 100 5.56 11.29 20.50
CA LYS A 100 6.45 12.46 20.51
C LYS A 100 6.05 13.56 19.53
N ALA A 101 5.11 13.32 18.62
CA ALA A 101 4.66 14.34 17.70
C ALA A 101 3.65 15.28 18.35
N ARG A 102 3.65 16.54 17.92
CA ARG A 102 2.71 17.56 18.38
C ARG A 102 1.90 18.09 17.21
N ALA A 103 0.61 18.34 17.40
CA ALA A 103 -0.20 19.00 16.38
C ALA A 103 0.35 20.41 16.08
N SER A 104 0.54 20.74 14.80
CA SER A 104 0.98 22.08 14.41
C SER A 104 -0.18 23.08 14.57
N PRO A 105 0.03 24.26 15.17
CA PRO A 105 -1.03 25.23 15.44
C PRO A 105 -1.61 25.93 14.19
N SER A 106 -1.04 25.72 12.99
CA SER A 106 -1.65 26.16 11.73
C SER A 106 -2.65 25.12 11.21
N ALA A 107 -3.81 25.08 11.85
CA ALA A 107 -4.94 24.24 11.46
C ALA A 107 -5.70 24.84 10.26
N HIS A 108 -5.03 24.99 9.11
CA HIS A 108 -5.68 25.17 7.80
C HIS A 108 -4.62 25.02 6.71
N THR A 109 -4.38 23.80 6.23
CA THR A 109 -3.86 23.56 4.87
C THR A 109 -4.17 22.11 4.47
N THR A 110 -5.28 21.98 3.75
CA THR A 110 -5.45 21.08 2.61
C THR A 110 -4.14 20.98 1.82
N TYR A 111 -3.52 19.80 1.73
CA TYR A 111 -2.34 19.50 0.92
C TYR A 111 -1.20 20.54 0.97
N ALA A 112 -0.19 20.32 1.81
CA ALA A 112 1.14 20.88 1.55
C ALA A 112 1.71 20.20 0.29
N VAL A 113 1.36 20.76 -0.87
CA VAL A 113 2.23 20.72 -2.04
C VAL A 113 3.54 21.38 -1.60
N PRO A 114 4.73 20.85 -1.95
CA PRO A 114 5.98 21.58 -1.72
C PRO A 114 5.79 23.01 -2.21
N ALA A 115 6.32 23.99 -1.47
CA ALA A 115 6.31 25.39 -1.86
C ALA A 115 7.23 25.64 -3.07
N THR A 116 7.05 24.88 -4.14
CA THR A 116 7.06 25.48 -5.47
C THR A 116 5.88 26.46 -5.49
N PRO A 117 6.06 27.73 -5.87
CA PRO A 117 4.93 28.62 -6.07
C PRO A 117 3.95 27.89 -6.99
N ASN A 118 2.79 27.48 -6.48
CA ASN A 118 1.75 26.89 -7.31
C ASN A 118 1.36 28.02 -8.29
N PRO A 119 1.66 27.92 -9.59
CA PRO A 119 1.36 28.99 -10.54
C PRO A 119 -0.16 29.13 -10.81
N ILE A 120 -0.99 28.35 -10.10
CA ILE A 120 -2.37 28.02 -10.45
C ILE A 120 -3.37 28.68 -9.48
N SER A 121 -2.91 29.33 -8.41
CA SER A 121 -3.81 30.11 -7.55
C SER A 121 -3.74 31.58 -7.95
N PRO A 122 -4.89 32.25 -8.19
CA PRO A 122 -4.90 33.69 -8.33
C PRO A 122 -4.27 34.29 -7.07
N THR A 123 -3.24 35.11 -7.25
CA THR A 123 -2.52 35.70 -6.12
C THR A 123 -3.42 36.79 -5.55
N LEU A 124 -3.99 36.55 -4.36
CA LEU A 124 -4.76 37.57 -3.67
C LEU A 124 -3.82 38.71 -3.23
N PRO A 125 -4.26 39.98 -3.35
CA PRO A 125 -3.50 41.10 -2.80
C PRO A 125 -3.33 40.96 -1.28
N ASP A 126 -2.16 41.31 -0.78
CA ASP A 126 -1.90 41.39 0.66
C ASP A 126 -2.77 42.51 1.26
N LEU A 127 -3.77 42.10 2.05
CA LEU A 127 -4.65 43.07 2.71
C LEU A 127 -3.94 43.70 3.91
N PRO A 128 -3.95 45.04 4.02
CA PRO A 128 -3.38 45.72 5.17
C PRO A 128 -4.18 45.37 6.43
N ARG A 129 -3.49 45.21 7.55
CA ARG A 129 -4.09 44.90 8.87
C ARG A 129 -4.63 46.14 9.59
N SER A 130 -4.48 47.33 8.99
CA SER A 130 -4.89 48.62 9.54
C SER A 130 -5.40 49.52 8.42
N PHE A 131 -6.42 50.33 8.71
CA PHE A 131 -7.08 51.21 7.74
C PHE A 131 -6.93 52.67 8.21
N PRO A 132 -5.83 53.35 7.86
CA PRO A 132 -5.53 54.69 8.37
C PRO A 132 -6.60 55.73 8.00
N LEU A 133 -7.34 55.51 6.91
CA LEU A 133 -8.50 56.34 6.55
C LEU A 133 -9.61 56.29 7.60
N LEU A 134 -9.87 55.11 8.15
CA LEU A 134 -10.88 54.92 9.21
C LEU A 134 -10.43 55.57 10.52
N ASP A 135 -9.13 55.51 10.82
CA ASP A 135 -8.54 56.15 12.00
C ASP A 135 -8.59 57.69 11.93
N SER A 136 -8.67 58.25 10.71
CA SER A 136 -8.70 59.69 10.47
C SER A 136 -10.09 60.32 10.49
N LEU A 137 -11.16 59.51 10.47
CA LEU A 137 -12.55 59.97 10.41
C LEU A 137 -13.12 60.21 11.82
N SER A 138 -14.00 61.21 11.95
CA SER A 138 -14.66 61.46 13.24
C SER A 138 -15.75 60.42 13.53
N ASN A 139 -16.09 60.20 14.81
CA ASN A 139 -17.16 59.28 15.21
C ASN A 139 -18.52 59.64 14.58
N GLU A 140 -18.80 60.93 14.36
CA GLU A 140 -20.03 61.37 13.70
C GLU A 140 -20.04 60.99 12.21
N GLN A 141 -18.90 61.12 11.52
CA GLN A 141 -18.74 60.73 10.11
C GLN A 141 -18.80 59.22 9.93
N LEU A 142 -18.22 58.46 10.87
CA LEU A 142 -18.30 56.99 10.88
C LEU A 142 -19.72 56.50 11.13
N LEU A 143 -20.44 57.11 12.08
CA LEU A 143 -21.85 56.80 12.33
C LEU A 143 -22.72 57.17 11.13
N GLU A 144 -22.47 58.31 10.49
CA GLU A 144 -23.19 58.72 9.29
C GLU A 144 -22.94 57.76 8.12
N ALA A 145 -21.68 57.33 7.92
CA ALA A 145 -21.34 56.31 6.93
C ALA A 145 -21.97 54.94 7.25
N LEU A 146 -22.06 54.54 8.51
CA LEU A 146 -22.70 53.29 8.92
C LEU A 146 -24.24 53.33 8.77
N THR A 147 -24.84 54.53 8.88
CA THR A 147 -26.30 54.72 8.86
C THR A 147 -26.83 54.99 7.45
N GLN A 148 -26.02 55.58 6.57
CA GLN A 148 -26.40 55.86 5.18
C GLN A 148 -25.63 54.98 4.18
N PRO A 149 -26.30 54.09 3.44
CA PRO A 149 -25.64 53.15 2.53
C PRO A 149 -24.85 53.85 1.41
N SER A 150 -25.32 54.99 0.91
CA SER A 150 -24.59 55.77 -0.10
C SER A 150 -23.26 56.34 0.41
N LYS A 151 -23.19 56.75 1.68
CA LYS A 151 -21.95 57.24 2.29
C LYS A 151 -20.98 56.11 2.62
N PHE A 152 -21.52 54.93 2.93
CA PHE A 152 -20.73 53.71 3.08
C PHE A 152 -20.04 53.32 1.77
N GLU A 153 -20.77 53.27 0.65
CA GLU A 153 -20.20 52.96 -0.67
C GLU A 153 -19.12 53.96 -1.09
N GLU A 154 -19.29 55.24 -0.76
CA GLU A 154 -18.28 56.27 -1.02
C GLU A 154 -17.02 56.07 -0.16
N LEU A 155 -17.18 55.66 1.10
CA LEU A 155 -16.07 55.29 1.98
C LEU A 155 -15.35 54.04 1.47
N GLU A 156 -16.06 52.99 1.07
CA GLU A 156 -15.49 51.78 0.48
C GLU A 156 -14.65 52.09 -0.76
N ARG A 157 -15.17 52.94 -1.66
CA ARG A 157 -14.45 53.37 -2.86
C ARG A 157 -13.18 54.14 -2.53
N ARG A 158 -13.22 55.00 -1.50
CA ARG A 158 -12.04 55.74 -1.02
C ARG A 158 -10.98 54.81 -0.42
N VAL A 159 -11.40 53.85 0.40
CA VAL A 159 -10.50 52.84 0.96
C VAL A 159 -9.88 51.99 -0.15
N ALA A 160 -10.69 51.53 -1.12
CA ALA A 160 -10.21 50.76 -2.26
C ALA A 160 -9.21 51.55 -3.13
N ALA A 161 -9.43 52.85 -3.31
CA ALA A 161 -8.54 53.74 -4.04
C ALA A 161 -7.20 53.98 -3.31
N GLU A 162 -7.22 54.24 -2.00
CA GLU A 162 -6.00 54.40 -1.18
C GLU A 162 -5.18 53.12 -1.09
N LEU A 163 -5.85 51.97 -1.05
CA LEU A 163 -5.21 50.66 -1.01
C LEU A 163 -4.89 50.09 -2.39
N HIS A 164 -5.21 50.84 -3.46
CA HIS A 164 -5.00 50.43 -4.86
C HIS A 164 -5.54 49.02 -5.18
N LEU A 165 -6.67 48.63 -4.58
CA LEU A 165 -7.20 47.24 -4.66
C LEU A 165 -7.80 46.88 -6.02
N GLU A 166 -8.19 47.88 -6.82
CA GLU A 166 -8.79 47.69 -8.14
C GLU A 166 -7.87 46.88 -9.08
N GLN A 167 -6.59 47.25 -9.16
CA GLN A 167 -5.61 46.60 -10.06
C GLN A 167 -5.32 45.13 -9.70
N PRO A 168 -4.99 44.77 -8.45
CA PRO A 168 -4.71 43.39 -8.10
C PRO A 168 -5.96 42.51 -8.15
N VAL A 169 -7.15 43.06 -7.86
CA VAL A 169 -8.40 42.32 -8.04
C VAL A 169 -8.60 41.99 -9.52
N GLU A 170 -8.55 42.98 -10.42
CA GLU A 170 -8.71 42.75 -11.86
C GLU A 170 -7.64 41.77 -12.39
N ALA A 171 -6.38 41.92 -11.98
CA ALA A 171 -5.31 41.00 -12.34
C ALA A 171 -5.58 39.56 -11.87
N ALA A 172 -6.11 39.37 -10.66
CA ALA A 172 -6.49 38.06 -10.13
C ALA A 172 -7.64 37.43 -10.93
N TRP A 173 -8.63 38.24 -11.36
CA TRP A 173 -9.71 37.78 -12.23
C TRP A 173 -9.20 37.34 -13.61
N GLN A 174 -8.33 38.13 -14.23
CA GLN A 174 -7.72 37.78 -15.52
C GLN A 174 -6.88 36.51 -15.41
N GLN A 175 -6.05 36.39 -14.37
CA GLN A 175 -5.25 35.20 -14.11
C GLN A 175 -6.14 33.96 -13.91
N ALA A 176 -7.21 34.07 -13.11
CA ALA A 176 -8.15 32.97 -12.90
C ALA A 176 -8.84 32.54 -14.21
N ARG A 177 -9.17 33.50 -15.07
CA ARG A 177 -9.77 33.25 -16.38
C ARG A 177 -8.80 32.54 -17.32
N GLU A 178 -7.59 33.05 -17.48
CA GLU A 178 -6.55 32.44 -18.33
C GLU A 178 -6.22 31.01 -17.87
N LEU A 179 -6.16 30.80 -16.56
CA LEU A 179 -5.97 29.46 -15.99
C LEU A 179 -7.15 28.54 -16.30
N ALA A 180 -8.38 29.02 -16.16
CA ALA A 180 -9.57 28.22 -16.48
C ALA A 180 -9.62 27.87 -17.97
N GLU A 181 -9.38 28.84 -18.86
CA GLU A 181 -9.36 28.63 -20.31
C GLU A 181 -8.22 27.67 -20.71
N GLY A 182 -7.02 27.85 -20.14
CA GLY A 182 -5.89 26.94 -20.37
C GLY A 182 -6.12 25.52 -19.83
N ASN A 183 -6.83 25.37 -18.71
CA ASN A 183 -7.18 24.06 -18.17
C ASN A 183 -8.25 23.37 -19.02
N ILE A 184 -9.26 24.11 -19.49
CA ILE A 184 -10.28 23.58 -20.40
C ILE A 184 -9.63 23.15 -21.71
N ALA A 185 -8.73 23.96 -22.27
CA ALA A 185 -8.02 23.63 -23.52
C ALA A 185 -7.20 22.34 -23.43
N ARG A 186 -6.59 22.06 -22.27
CA ARG A 186 -5.84 20.80 -22.04
C ARG A 186 -6.74 19.62 -21.67
N GLY A 187 -8.03 19.86 -21.40
CA GLY A 187 -8.97 18.83 -20.97
C GLY A 187 -9.11 17.70 -21.99
N ASP A 188 -9.19 18.05 -23.27
CA ASP A 188 -9.31 17.08 -24.37
C ASP A 188 -8.04 16.22 -24.51
N GLU A 189 -6.86 16.85 -24.46
CA GLU A 189 -5.57 16.14 -24.50
C GLU A 189 -5.42 15.16 -23.32
N MET A 190 -5.87 15.57 -22.12
CA MET A 190 -5.86 14.70 -20.94
C MET A 190 -6.83 13.52 -21.10
N ALA A 191 -8.01 13.75 -21.67
CA ALA A 191 -8.98 12.70 -21.95
C ALA A 191 -8.45 11.70 -22.98
N ASP A 192 -7.79 12.18 -24.04
CA ASP A 192 -7.17 11.34 -25.06
C ASP A 192 -6.05 10.48 -24.47
N CYS A 193 -5.17 11.07 -23.66
CA CYS A 193 -4.10 10.33 -22.99
C CYS A 193 -4.67 9.29 -22.02
N ALA A 194 -5.71 9.63 -21.26
CA ALA A 194 -6.40 8.68 -20.37
C ALA A 194 -7.04 7.52 -21.16
N ASN A 195 -7.65 7.80 -22.31
CA ASN A 195 -8.21 6.79 -23.19
C ASN A 195 -7.11 5.87 -23.77
N GLN A 196 -5.99 6.43 -24.22
CA GLN A 196 -4.84 5.64 -24.69
C GLN A 196 -4.29 4.72 -23.58
N ILE A 197 -4.17 5.23 -22.35
CA ILE A 197 -3.76 4.40 -21.21
C ILE A 197 -4.75 3.26 -20.98
N ALA A 198 -6.06 3.53 -21.03
CA ALA A 198 -7.09 2.51 -20.85
C ALA A 198 -7.02 1.43 -21.95
N ILE A 199 -6.77 1.84 -23.20
CA ILE A 199 -6.57 0.92 -24.32
C ILE A 199 -5.36 0.04 -24.05
N ILE A 200 -4.17 0.61 -23.81
CA ILE A 200 -2.93 -0.17 -23.56
C ILE A 200 -3.09 -1.12 -22.38
N GLN A 201 -3.74 -0.67 -21.30
CA GLN A 201 -4.02 -1.52 -20.14
C GLN A 201 -4.83 -2.75 -20.53
N SER A 202 -5.90 -2.57 -21.30
CA SER A 202 -6.80 -3.66 -21.68
C SER A 202 -6.25 -4.53 -22.82
N SER A 203 -5.55 -3.97 -23.80
CA SER A 203 -5.10 -4.68 -25.00
C SER A 203 -3.74 -5.35 -24.86
N GLU A 204 -2.84 -4.82 -24.02
CA GLU A 204 -1.46 -5.30 -23.91
C GLU A 204 -1.13 -5.79 -22.50
N TYR A 205 -1.33 -4.94 -21.49
CA TYR A 205 -0.90 -5.25 -20.13
C TYR A 205 -1.70 -6.40 -19.50
N GLN A 206 -3.04 -6.36 -19.57
CA GLN A 206 -3.87 -7.42 -18.99
C GLN A 206 -3.62 -8.82 -19.62
N PRO A 207 -3.50 -8.96 -20.96
CA PRO A 207 -3.10 -10.23 -21.57
C PRO A 207 -1.70 -10.71 -21.14
N ALA A 208 -0.73 -9.81 -21.05
CA ALA A 208 0.62 -10.16 -20.60
C ALA A 208 0.64 -10.62 -19.12
N GLU A 209 -0.10 -9.92 -18.26
CA GLU A 209 -0.23 -10.24 -16.84
C GLU A 209 -0.89 -11.62 -16.63
N THR A 210 -1.96 -11.91 -17.38
CA THR A 210 -2.64 -13.21 -17.30
C THR A 210 -1.74 -14.34 -17.80
N ALA A 211 -1.05 -14.16 -18.94
CA ALA A 211 -0.09 -15.14 -19.44
C ALA A 211 1.06 -15.42 -18.45
N PHE A 212 1.60 -14.37 -17.81
CA PHE A 212 2.61 -14.51 -16.77
C PHE A 212 2.07 -15.30 -15.56
N ARG A 213 0.87 -14.95 -15.07
CA ARG A 213 0.25 -15.66 -13.94
C ARG A 213 0.02 -17.13 -14.23
N ASP A 214 -0.44 -17.46 -15.44
CA ASP A 214 -0.66 -18.84 -15.86
C ASP A 214 0.65 -19.63 -15.90
N LEU A 215 1.71 -19.06 -16.47
CA LEU A 215 3.04 -19.68 -16.50
C LEU A 215 3.60 -19.88 -15.09
N HIS A 216 3.50 -18.86 -14.24
CA HIS A 216 3.95 -18.92 -12.86
C HIS A 216 3.16 -19.97 -12.06
N ALA A 217 1.83 -20.05 -12.26
CA ALA A 217 0.99 -21.07 -11.62
C ALA A 217 1.38 -22.48 -12.06
N ARG A 218 1.67 -22.69 -13.34
CA ARG A 218 2.17 -23.98 -13.86
C ARG A 218 3.53 -24.33 -13.26
N GLN A 219 4.46 -23.38 -13.22
CA GLN A 219 5.77 -23.57 -12.60
C GLN A 219 5.61 -23.97 -11.12
N LYS A 220 4.80 -23.23 -10.37
CA LYS A 220 4.51 -23.53 -8.97
C LYS A 220 3.91 -24.93 -8.80
N ALA A 221 2.95 -25.32 -9.64
CA ALA A 221 2.34 -26.65 -9.57
C ALA A 221 3.34 -27.78 -9.83
N VAL A 222 4.35 -27.56 -10.69
CA VAL A 222 5.44 -28.51 -10.91
C VAL A 222 6.38 -28.55 -9.70
N LEU A 223 6.78 -27.40 -9.18
CA LEU A 223 7.65 -27.31 -8.01
C LEU A 223 7.00 -27.88 -6.75
N ASP A 224 5.70 -27.67 -6.55
CA ASP A 224 4.96 -28.21 -5.41
C ASP A 224 4.96 -29.76 -5.42
N LYS A 225 4.95 -30.40 -6.59
CA LYS A 225 5.09 -31.87 -6.72
C LYS A 225 6.50 -32.37 -6.42
N LEU A 226 7.50 -31.50 -6.60
CA LEU A 226 8.91 -31.76 -6.33
C LEU A 226 9.35 -31.21 -4.97
N ALA A 227 8.41 -30.68 -4.17
CA ALA A 227 8.70 -30.14 -2.86
C ALA A 227 9.33 -31.24 -1.99
N PRO A 228 10.37 -30.93 -1.20
CA PRO A 228 11.07 -31.93 -0.39
C PRO A 228 10.14 -32.76 0.50
N ARG A 229 9.14 -32.12 1.11
CA ARG A 229 8.08 -32.77 1.91
C ARG A 229 7.30 -33.81 1.10
N VAL A 230 6.87 -33.47 -0.12
CA VAL A 230 6.10 -34.36 -1.00
C VAL A 230 6.96 -35.55 -1.44
N LEU A 231 8.23 -35.33 -1.76
CA LEU A 231 9.15 -36.41 -2.12
C LEU A 231 9.42 -37.35 -0.94
N LEU A 232 9.59 -36.82 0.27
CA LEU A 232 9.73 -37.61 1.50
C LEU A 232 8.47 -38.43 1.78
N GLU A 233 7.28 -37.83 1.71
CA GLU A 233 6.00 -38.52 1.89
C GLU A 233 5.82 -39.67 0.88
N ARG A 234 6.15 -39.43 -0.40
CA ARG A 234 6.09 -40.45 -1.45
C ARG A 234 7.08 -41.58 -1.21
N LEU A 235 8.29 -41.27 -0.74
CA LEU A 235 9.30 -42.27 -0.43
C LEU A 235 8.88 -43.13 0.77
N ALA A 236 8.33 -42.53 1.81
CA ALA A 236 7.77 -43.23 2.97
C ALA A 236 6.60 -44.15 2.57
N ALA A 237 5.66 -43.65 1.74
CA ALA A 237 4.57 -44.46 1.21
C ALA A 237 5.08 -45.67 0.40
N SER A 238 6.07 -45.46 -0.48
CA SER A 238 6.68 -46.55 -1.27
C SER A 238 7.44 -47.58 -0.43
N ALA A 239 8.00 -47.18 0.72
CA ALA A 239 8.55 -48.12 1.69
C ALA A 239 7.43 -48.96 2.32
N LYS A 240 6.36 -48.33 2.81
CA LYS A 240 5.21 -49.01 3.41
C LYS A 240 4.52 -49.98 2.43
N GLU A 241 4.43 -49.64 1.15
CA GLU A 241 3.93 -50.53 0.11
C GLU A 241 4.80 -51.78 -0.06
N ALA A 242 6.13 -51.65 0.01
CA ALA A 242 7.05 -52.79 -0.09
C ALA A 242 6.96 -53.71 1.14
N GLU A 243 6.77 -53.13 2.32
CA GLU A 243 6.51 -53.88 3.55
C GLU A 243 5.21 -54.69 3.44
N ALA A 244 4.11 -54.04 3.06
CA ALA A 244 2.82 -54.69 2.87
C ALA A 244 2.88 -55.81 1.80
N ALA A 245 3.64 -55.61 0.72
CA ALA A 245 3.88 -56.64 -0.28
C ALA A 245 4.63 -57.85 0.31
N SER A 246 5.62 -57.62 1.17
CA SER A 246 6.34 -58.71 1.84
C SER A 246 5.45 -59.49 2.81
N ASP A 247 4.54 -58.81 3.51
CA ASP A 247 3.59 -59.42 4.43
C ASP A 247 2.54 -60.25 3.69
N ALA A 248 2.08 -59.76 2.53
CA ALA A 248 1.18 -60.50 1.64
C ALA A 248 1.82 -61.79 1.11
N LEU A 249 3.12 -61.77 0.80
CA LEU A 249 3.88 -62.96 0.38
C LEU A 249 3.94 -64.01 1.49
N VAL A 250 4.11 -63.59 2.75
CA VAL A 250 4.09 -64.51 3.91
C VAL A 250 2.73 -65.18 4.03
N ALA A 251 1.64 -64.43 3.89
CA ALA A 251 0.28 -64.99 3.90
C ALA A 251 0.03 -65.97 2.73
N GLY A 252 0.58 -65.68 1.54
CA GLY A 252 0.40 -66.49 0.33
C GLY A 252 1.10 -67.86 0.36
N VAL A 253 2.28 -67.97 0.99
CA VAL A 253 2.97 -69.27 1.19
C VAL A 253 2.17 -70.18 2.10
N SER A 254 1.62 -69.64 3.19
CA SER A 254 0.84 -70.43 4.14
C SER A 254 -0.41 -71.05 3.52
N GLY A 255 -0.92 -70.47 2.42
CA GLY A 255 -2.01 -71.02 1.61
C GLY A 255 -1.60 -72.03 0.54
N GLY A 256 -0.30 -72.34 0.38
CA GLY A 256 0.20 -73.28 -0.63
C GLY A 256 0.17 -72.78 -2.08
N HIS A 257 -0.05 -71.48 -2.29
CA HIS A 257 -0.19 -70.87 -3.62
C HIS A 257 1.15 -70.57 -4.32
N MET A 258 2.29 -70.87 -3.68
CA MET A 258 3.63 -70.64 -4.23
C MET A 258 4.64 -71.63 -3.63
N SER A 259 5.69 -71.97 -4.38
CA SER A 259 6.80 -72.76 -3.84
C SER A 259 7.66 -71.94 -2.88
N VAL A 260 8.36 -72.63 -1.98
CA VAL A 260 9.20 -72.00 -0.95
C VAL A 260 10.36 -71.24 -1.59
N GLU A 261 10.95 -71.78 -2.66
CA GLU A 261 12.05 -71.15 -3.39
C GLU A 261 11.59 -69.86 -4.09
N ALA A 262 10.42 -69.89 -4.75
CA ALA A 262 9.86 -68.72 -5.42
C ALA A 262 9.43 -67.64 -4.42
N TRP A 263 8.91 -68.05 -3.26
CA TRP A 263 8.62 -67.14 -2.17
C TRP A 263 9.89 -66.48 -1.63
N ALA A 264 10.93 -67.27 -1.31
CA ALA A 264 12.16 -66.74 -0.73
C ALA A 264 12.77 -65.67 -1.65
N GLU A 265 12.78 -65.92 -2.96
CA GLU A 265 13.25 -64.97 -3.95
C GLU A 265 12.41 -63.66 -3.97
N GLN A 266 11.08 -63.78 -4.00
CA GLN A 266 10.18 -62.61 -4.02
C GLN A 266 10.19 -61.83 -2.70
N TYR A 267 10.25 -62.54 -1.57
CA TYR A 267 10.29 -61.97 -0.23
C TYR A 267 11.60 -61.21 0.01
N MET A 268 12.74 -61.80 -0.36
CA MET A 268 14.04 -61.12 -0.28
C MET A 268 14.07 -59.86 -1.14
N ARG A 269 13.53 -59.91 -2.37
CA ARG A 269 13.40 -58.72 -3.23
C ARG A 269 12.54 -57.63 -2.56
N ALA A 270 11.39 -57.99 -2.01
CA ALA A 270 10.49 -57.05 -1.34
C ALA A 270 11.13 -56.42 -0.08
N ARG A 271 11.75 -57.23 0.79
CA ARG A 271 12.42 -56.75 2.01
C ARG A 271 13.67 -55.92 1.70
N THR A 272 14.45 -56.28 0.69
CA THR A 272 15.58 -55.46 0.23
C THR A 272 15.10 -54.10 -0.27
N ALA A 273 14.00 -54.06 -1.04
CA ALA A 273 13.41 -52.82 -1.51
C ALA A 273 12.87 -51.94 -0.36
N TYR A 274 12.22 -52.54 0.64
CA TYR A 274 11.78 -51.86 1.86
C TYR A 274 12.96 -51.20 2.59
N HIS A 275 13.96 -51.98 3.00
CA HIS A 275 15.08 -51.45 3.79
C HIS A 275 15.89 -50.40 3.03
N MET A 276 16.09 -50.56 1.71
CA MET A 276 16.74 -49.52 0.91
C MET A 276 15.95 -48.21 0.87
N ARG A 277 14.61 -48.27 0.76
CA ARG A 277 13.76 -47.07 0.72
C ARG A 277 13.66 -46.41 2.07
N ASP A 278 13.54 -47.20 3.13
CA ASP A 278 13.49 -46.74 4.51
C ASP A 278 14.79 -46.03 4.93
N LEU A 279 15.94 -46.63 4.63
CA LEU A 279 17.24 -46.00 4.86
C LEU A 279 17.39 -44.68 4.08
N LYS A 280 16.97 -44.66 2.81
CA LYS A 280 16.97 -43.43 1.99
C LYS A 280 16.05 -42.37 2.56
N HIS A 281 14.89 -42.75 3.09
CA HIS A 281 13.95 -41.83 3.71
C HIS A 281 14.56 -41.19 4.96
N HIS A 282 15.12 -42.00 5.87
CA HIS A 282 15.80 -41.48 7.06
C HIS A 282 16.99 -40.58 6.72
N ALA A 283 17.83 -40.98 5.76
CA ALA A 283 18.95 -40.16 5.30
C ALA A 283 18.48 -38.83 4.68
N ALA A 284 17.39 -38.84 3.90
CA ALA A 284 16.82 -37.64 3.31
C ALA A 284 16.20 -36.72 4.37
N GLN A 285 15.53 -37.27 5.39
CA GLN A 285 15.00 -36.48 6.52
C GLN A 285 16.09 -35.75 7.31
N GLN A 286 17.28 -36.36 7.42
CA GLN A 286 18.41 -35.77 8.13
C GLN A 286 19.18 -34.73 7.31
N SER A 287 19.19 -34.86 5.98
CA SER A 287 19.93 -33.96 5.09
C SER A 287 19.13 -32.74 4.62
N ILE A 288 17.80 -32.80 4.66
CA ILE A 288 16.94 -31.68 4.28
C ILE A 288 16.75 -30.76 5.50
N PRO A 289 17.18 -29.48 5.44
CA PRO A 289 16.96 -28.54 6.53
C PRO A 289 15.46 -28.34 6.76
N GLN A 290 15.02 -28.43 8.02
CA GLN A 290 13.64 -28.11 8.39
C GLN A 290 13.49 -26.58 8.38
N THR A 291 13.06 -26.05 7.24
CA THR A 291 12.61 -24.66 7.07
C THR A 291 11.14 -24.52 7.40
#